data_AF-M7THL0-F1
#
_entry.id   AF-M7THL0-F1
#
_cell.length_a   1.000
_cell.length_b   1.000
_cell.length_c   1.000
_cell.angle_alpha   90.00
_cell.angle_beta   90.00
_cell.angle_gamma   90.00
#
_symmetry.space_group_name_H-M   'P 1'
#
loop_
_entity.id
_entity.type
_entity.pdbx_description
1 polymer ?
#
loop_
_entity_poly.entity_id
_entity_poly.type
_entity_poly.pdbx_seq_one_letter_code
_entity_poly.pdbx_strand_id
1 'polypeptide(L)'
;MAPMNRIIELSSIIAKETVKLNEYFVDNELPTPSLDTDALWSLPIPGAATDMEASRVAVIDACSELKALMTGPKALLHFKAGWTAYASVKAILRFKLDRSFPIGESASFESMSKFSGLNVKIVRRIVRHAIINHRFFQEKAPGVITHSALTTVLASDDIMRNSLVVELDEFWPAAVKMADAMEKWPNSEENNETGFSLANNSDKSMFDIFAEDPERAGRFGMYFSRDKESPNALLDNYPWASKETIVDVGGSHGSVAINLAERFPHIKCVVQDLPDTVTEGVSRLPPGLRDRITFMAHDFFTQQPVTADVYYFRSIFHNWADKYCIKILQNLIPALKPGARILIHERILPGLETLSTVDAQRTM
;
A
#
# COMPACT_ATOMS: atom_id res chain seq x y z
N MET A 1 -15.83 41.89 -15.49
CA MET A 1 -16.32 41.13 -14.32
C MET A 1 -15.11 40.90 -13.41
N ALA A 2 -15.20 41.26 -12.13
CA ALA A 2 -14.12 40.92 -11.19
C ALA A 2 -14.01 39.38 -11.13
N PRO A 3 -12.78 38.82 -11.07
CA PRO A 3 -12.63 37.37 -10.94
C PRO A 3 -13.34 36.90 -9.67
N MET A 4 -14.10 35.79 -9.81
CA MET A 4 -14.84 35.21 -8.69
C MET A 4 -13.85 34.85 -7.57
N ASN A 5 -14.23 35.13 -6.32
CA ASN A 5 -13.39 34.79 -5.17
C ASN A 5 -13.15 33.27 -5.13
N ARG A 6 -11.89 32.84 -5.02
CA ARG A 6 -11.49 31.42 -5.04
C ARG A 6 -12.24 30.56 -4.02
N ILE A 7 -12.56 31.09 -2.84
CA ILE A 7 -13.33 30.37 -1.82
C ILE A 7 -14.75 30.04 -2.33
N ILE A 8 -15.38 30.98 -3.03
CA ILE A 8 -16.71 30.81 -3.63
C ILE A 8 -16.66 29.83 -4.81
N GLU A 9 -15.60 29.91 -5.61
CA GLU A 9 -15.34 28.97 -6.70
C GLU A 9 -15.24 27.53 -6.21
N LEU A 10 -14.42 27.29 -5.18
CA LEU A 10 -14.26 25.97 -4.57
C LEU A 10 -15.58 25.43 -4.02
N SER A 11 -16.37 26.27 -3.35
CA SER A 11 -17.70 25.87 -2.86
C SER A 11 -18.65 25.50 -4.00
N SER A 12 -18.60 26.21 -5.12
CA SER A 12 -19.39 25.91 -6.31
C SER A 12 -18.96 24.59 -6.97
N ILE A 13 -17.65 24.31 -7.03
CA ILE A 13 -17.11 23.04 -7.53
C ILE A 13 -17.61 21.89 -6.65
N ILE A 14 -17.48 22.01 -5.32
CA ILE A 14 -17.94 20.99 -4.39
C ILE A 14 -19.43 20.70 -4.60
N ALA A 15 -20.28 21.73 -4.63
CA ALA A 15 -21.72 21.56 -4.80
C ALA A 15 -22.07 20.91 -6.15
N LYS A 16 -21.51 21.41 -7.25
CA LYS A 16 -21.79 20.90 -8.60
C LYS A 16 -21.36 19.44 -8.76
N GLU A 17 -20.12 19.13 -8.39
CA GLU A 17 -19.55 17.80 -8.64
C GLU A 17 -20.12 16.75 -7.66
N THR A 18 -20.52 17.14 -6.44
CA THR A 18 -21.24 16.23 -5.52
C THR A 18 -22.65 15.90 -6.00
N VAL A 19 -23.38 16.86 -6.59
CA VAL A 19 -24.69 16.58 -7.21
C VAL A 19 -24.53 15.56 -8.34
N LYS A 20 -23.56 15.77 -9.24
CA LYS A 20 -23.26 14.87 -10.36
C LYS A 20 -22.94 13.45 -9.89
N LEU A 21 -22.13 13.32 -8.83
CA LEU A 21 -21.81 12.01 -8.23
C LEU A 21 -23.03 11.35 -7.60
N ASN A 22 -23.87 12.12 -6.89
CA ASN A 22 -25.08 11.60 -6.27
C ASN A 22 -26.08 11.12 -7.33
N GLU A 23 -26.31 11.90 -8.38
CA GLU A 23 -27.16 11.53 -9.52
C GLU A 23 -26.65 10.22 -10.14
N TYR A 24 -25.35 10.08 -10.37
CA TYR A 24 -24.76 8.83 -10.86
C TYR A 24 -25.06 7.63 -9.95
N PHE A 25 -24.89 7.77 -8.63
CA PHE A 25 -25.20 6.67 -7.71
C PHE A 25 -26.68 6.30 -7.74
N VAL A 26 -27.57 7.29 -7.75
CA VAL A 26 -29.03 7.06 -7.79
C VAL A 26 -29.45 6.40 -9.11
N ASP A 27 -29.01 6.93 -10.25
CA ASP A 27 -29.38 6.46 -11.59
C ASP A 27 -28.89 5.03 -11.86
N ASN A 28 -27.84 4.58 -11.17
CA ASN A 28 -27.28 3.23 -11.30
C ASN A 28 -27.65 2.32 -10.12
N GLU A 29 -28.55 2.74 -9.23
CA GLU A 29 -28.98 1.98 -8.04
C GLU A 29 -27.80 1.57 -7.12
N LEU A 30 -26.78 2.42 -7.04
CA LEU A 30 -25.58 2.20 -6.24
C LEU A 30 -25.71 2.79 -4.83
N PRO A 31 -25.15 2.14 -3.80
CA PRO A 31 -25.12 2.70 -2.45
C PRO A 31 -24.37 4.02 -2.40
N THR A 32 -24.92 4.99 -1.65
CA THR A 32 -24.23 6.26 -1.40
C THR A 32 -23.12 6.09 -0.35
N PRO A 33 -22.06 6.93 -0.40
CA PRO A 33 -20.95 6.83 0.54
C PRO A 33 -21.38 7.09 1.99
N SER A 34 -20.92 6.28 2.93
CA SER A 34 -21.15 6.45 4.37
C SER A 34 -19.91 6.10 5.20
N LEU A 35 -19.89 6.50 6.48
CA LEU A 35 -18.90 6.10 7.48
C LEU A 35 -19.47 5.10 8.50
N ASP A 36 -20.69 4.62 8.26
CA ASP A 36 -21.35 3.59 9.08
C ASP A 36 -20.82 2.19 8.78
N THR A 37 -21.17 1.23 9.66
CA THR A 37 -20.61 -0.12 9.64
C THR A 37 -20.95 -0.94 8.40
N ASP A 38 -22.02 -0.59 7.70
CA ASP A 38 -22.54 -1.24 6.49
C ASP A 38 -22.14 -0.52 5.20
N ALA A 39 -21.31 0.53 5.28
CA ALA A 39 -20.82 1.24 4.12
C ALA A 39 -19.95 0.34 3.22
N LEU A 40 -20.04 0.58 1.90
CA LEU A 40 -19.10 -0.02 0.95
C LEU A 40 -17.66 0.42 1.28
N TRP A 41 -16.73 -0.53 1.22
CA TRP A 41 -15.32 -0.28 1.53
C TRP A 41 -14.61 0.55 0.46
N SER A 42 -15.12 0.50 -0.77
CA SER A 42 -14.70 1.32 -1.90
C SER A 42 -15.91 1.98 -2.54
N LEU A 43 -15.70 3.15 -3.13
CA LEU A 43 -16.75 3.81 -3.88
C LEU A 43 -17.07 2.99 -5.14
N PRO A 44 -18.36 2.75 -5.45
CA PRO A 44 -18.76 1.94 -6.58
C PRO A 44 -18.66 2.72 -7.91
N ILE A 45 -17.50 3.34 -8.17
CA ILE A 45 -17.20 4.04 -9.42
C ILE A 45 -16.26 3.14 -10.23
N PRO A 46 -16.74 2.52 -11.33
CA PRO A 46 -15.90 1.67 -12.15
C PRO A 46 -14.84 2.49 -12.87
N GLY A 47 -13.66 1.92 -13.12
CA GLY A 47 -12.55 2.63 -13.78
C GLY A 47 -12.87 3.16 -15.19
N ALA A 48 -13.87 2.58 -15.86
CA ALA A 48 -14.38 3.07 -17.15
C ALA A 48 -15.18 4.39 -17.03
N ALA A 49 -15.71 4.72 -15.85
CA ALA A 49 -16.45 5.94 -15.59
C ALA A 49 -15.48 7.11 -15.27
N THR A 50 -14.60 7.41 -16.22
CA THR A 50 -13.53 8.42 -16.06
C THR A 50 -14.06 9.79 -15.63
N ASP A 51 -15.24 10.16 -16.11
CA ASP A 51 -15.88 11.44 -15.76
C ASP A 51 -16.35 11.50 -14.30
N MET A 52 -16.76 10.36 -13.73
CA MET A 52 -17.13 10.27 -12.32
C MET A 52 -15.89 10.29 -11.43
N GLU A 53 -14.83 9.62 -11.87
CA GLU A 53 -13.55 9.65 -11.16
C GLU A 53 -12.95 11.06 -11.15
N ALA A 54 -13.02 11.78 -12.27
CA ALA A 54 -12.62 13.18 -12.35
C ALA A 54 -13.46 14.08 -11.40
N SER A 55 -14.78 13.89 -11.36
CA SER A 55 -15.66 14.60 -10.43
C SER A 55 -15.31 14.29 -8.96
N ARG A 56 -15.01 13.03 -8.63
CA ARG A 56 -14.57 12.61 -7.30
C ARG A 56 -13.28 13.30 -6.88
N VAL A 57 -12.28 13.30 -7.76
CA VAL A 57 -10.99 13.98 -7.52
C VAL A 57 -11.20 15.49 -7.34
N ALA A 58 -12.01 16.12 -8.19
CA ALA A 58 -12.32 17.55 -8.08
C ALA A 58 -12.96 17.93 -6.73
N VAL A 59 -13.87 17.11 -6.20
CA VAL A 59 -14.47 17.34 -4.87
C VAL A 59 -13.41 17.23 -3.77
N ILE A 60 -12.55 16.22 -3.82
CA ILE A 60 -11.49 16.00 -2.82
C ILE A 60 -10.50 17.16 -2.82
N ASP A 61 -10.02 17.55 -4.00
CA ASP A 61 -9.07 18.65 -4.16
C ASP A 61 -9.68 19.97 -3.70
N ALA A 62 -10.93 20.25 -4.10
CA ALA A 62 -11.61 21.47 -3.70
C ALA A 62 -11.87 21.54 -2.18
N CYS A 63 -12.23 20.42 -1.54
CA CYS A 63 -12.37 20.34 -0.08
C CYS A 63 -11.03 20.56 0.63
N SER A 64 -9.96 19.97 0.10
CA SER A 64 -8.60 20.12 0.63
C SER A 64 -8.13 21.58 0.56
N GLU A 65 -8.27 22.22 -0.61
CA GLU A 65 -7.88 23.61 -0.80
C GLU A 65 -8.75 24.55 0.04
N LEU A 66 -10.08 24.35 0.06
CA LEU A 66 -10.98 25.16 0.86
C LEU A 66 -10.64 25.06 2.35
N LYS A 67 -10.37 23.86 2.86
CA LYS A 67 -9.90 23.65 4.24
C LYS A 67 -8.59 24.40 4.50
N ALA A 68 -7.63 24.34 3.58
CA ALA A 68 -6.36 25.04 3.72
C ALA A 68 -6.55 26.56 3.78
N LEU A 69 -7.36 27.13 2.87
CA LEU A 69 -7.68 28.56 2.85
C LEU A 69 -8.38 29.02 4.13
N MET A 70 -9.34 28.24 4.64
CA MET A 70 -10.06 28.56 5.88
C MET A 70 -9.19 28.41 7.13
N THR A 71 -8.19 27.51 7.09
CA THR A 71 -7.22 27.34 8.17
C THR A 71 -6.23 28.51 8.20
N GLY A 72 -5.76 28.95 7.04
CA GLY A 72 -4.78 30.01 6.89
C GLY A 72 -3.34 29.54 7.12
N PRO A 73 -2.35 30.21 6.50
CA PRO A 73 -0.97 29.72 6.40
C PRO A 73 -0.29 29.51 7.75
N LYS A 74 -0.51 30.41 8.72
CA LYS A 74 0.10 30.29 10.05
C LYS A 74 -0.41 29.06 10.81
N ALA A 75 -1.71 28.77 10.73
CA ALA A 75 -2.27 27.61 11.39
C ALA A 75 -1.94 26.30 10.67
N LEU A 76 -1.73 26.34 9.34
CA LEU A 76 -1.20 25.19 8.59
C LEU A 76 0.21 24.79 9.03
N LEU A 77 1.04 25.75 9.45
CA LEU A 77 2.37 25.47 10.01
C LEU A 77 2.33 24.93 11.46
N HIS A 78 1.17 24.98 12.14
CA HIS A 78 1.05 24.40 13.46
C HIS A 78 0.93 22.88 13.36
N PHE A 79 2.09 22.21 13.39
CA PHE A 79 2.28 20.76 13.39
C PHE A 79 1.61 19.99 14.55
N LYS A 80 0.87 20.68 15.44
CA LYS A 80 0.36 20.16 16.73
C LYS A 80 -0.68 19.04 16.61
N ALA A 81 -1.29 18.83 15.44
CA ALA A 81 -2.33 17.80 15.25
C ALA A 81 -1.92 16.66 14.29
N GLY A 82 -0.87 16.81 13.49
CA GLY A 82 -0.55 15.87 12.41
C GLY A 82 0.09 14.55 12.89
N TRP A 83 1.07 14.62 13.77
CA TRP A 83 1.84 13.43 14.22
C TRP A 83 1.13 12.65 15.34
N THR A 84 0.37 13.33 16.21
CA THR A 84 -0.42 12.64 17.24
C THR A 84 -1.57 11.85 16.65
N ALA A 85 -2.04 12.25 15.45
CA ALA A 85 -3.15 11.64 14.74
C ALA A 85 -2.99 10.11 14.76
N TYR A 86 -1.97 9.59 14.06
CA TYR A 86 -1.78 8.16 13.90
C TYR A 86 -1.17 7.45 15.09
N ALA A 87 -0.64 8.16 16.11
CA ALA A 87 -0.17 7.53 17.33
C ALA A 87 -1.30 6.75 18.04
N SER A 88 -2.52 7.30 18.04
CA SER A 88 -3.70 6.62 18.59
C SER A 88 -4.09 5.37 17.79
N VAL A 89 -4.01 5.44 16.47
CA VAL A 89 -4.28 4.31 15.55
C VAL A 89 -3.25 3.20 15.74
N LYS A 90 -1.96 3.55 15.79
CA LYS A 90 -0.88 2.59 16.07
C LYS A 90 -1.10 1.87 17.39
N ALA A 91 -1.49 2.60 18.44
CA ALA A 91 -1.81 1.98 19.73
C ALA A 91 -3.04 1.04 19.64
N ILE A 92 -4.10 1.45 18.94
CA ILE A 92 -5.27 0.60 18.71
C ILE A 92 -4.87 -0.73 18.07
N LEU A 93 -4.08 -0.69 16.99
CA LEU A 93 -3.67 -1.90 16.27
C LEU A 93 -2.73 -2.78 17.09
N ARG A 94 -1.77 -2.18 17.80
CA ARG A 94 -0.78 -2.87 18.63
C ARG A 94 -1.42 -3.59 19.82
N PHE A 95 -2.38 -2.95 20.47
CA PHE A 95 -3.14 -3.53 21.59
C PHE A 95 -4.44 -4.21 21.14
N LYS A 96 -4.63 -4.38 19.83
CA LYS A 96 -5.75 -5.09 19.20
C LYS A 96 -7.13 -4.59 19.65
N LEU A 97 -7.24 -3.29 19.96
CA LEU A 97 -8.51 -2.68 20.39
C LEU A 97 -9.58 -2.73 19.29
N ASP A 98 -9.16 -2.75 18.02
CA ASP A 98 -10.02 -2.98 16.85
C ASP A 98 -10.60 -4.40 16.77
N ARG A 99 -10.14 -5.33 17.62
CA ARG A 99 -10.64 -6.71 17.72
C ARG A 99 -11.22 -7.03 19.10
N SER A 100 -11.45 -6.01 19.93
CA SER A 100 -11.86 -6.21 21.32
C SER A 100 -13.33 -6.57 21.50
N PHE A 101 -14.14 -6.43 20.44
CA PHE A 101 -15.55 -6.81 20.37
C PHE A 101 -15.95 -7.11 18.92
N PRO A 102 -17.04 -7.87 18.67
CA PRO A 102 -17.50 -8.20 17.32
C PRO A 102 -18.11 -7.02 16.55
N ILE A 103 -18.08 -7.10 15.21
CA ILE A 103 -18.81 -6.19 14.32
C ILE A 103 -20.32 -6.31 14.59
N GLY A 104 -21.03 -5.19 14.63
CA GLY A 104 -22.46 -5.12 14.95
C GLY A 104 -22.77 -5.04 16.45
N GLU A 105 -21.79 -5.30 17.31
CA GLU A 105 -21.91 -5.12 18.76
C GLU A 105 -21.36 -3.76 19.23
N SER A 106 -21.52 -3.49 20.52
CA SER A 106 -20.95 -2.32 21.19
C SER A 106 -20.10 -2.73 22.39
N ALA A 107 -19.13 -1.90 22.75
CA ALA A 107 -18.24 -2.12 23.87
C ALA A 107 -18.15 -0.89 24.78
N SER A 108 -17.87 -1.13 26.06
CA SER A 108 -17.46 -0.09 27.01
C SER A 108 -15.94 0.05 27.06
N PHE A 109 -15.44 1.21 27.49
CA PHE A 109 -14.00 1.39 27.72
C PHE A 109 -13.44 0.37 28.72
N GLU A 110 -14.23 -0.04 29.72
CA GLU A 110 -13.88 -1.04 30.73
C GLU A 110 -13.69 -2.42 30.09
N SER A 111 -14.58 -2.83 29.18
CA SER A 111 -14.45 -4.10 28.45
C SER A 111 -13.22 -4.11 27.52
N MET A 112 -13.01 -3.03 26.76
CA MET A 112 -11.83 -2.86 25.89
C MET A 112 -10.52 -2.81 26.71
N SER A 113 -10.56 -2.22 27.91
CA SER A 113 -9.45 -2.19 28.88
C SER A 113 -9.12 -3.58 29.39
N LYS A 114 -10.13 -4.37 29.77
CA LYS A 114 -9.93 -5.77 30.16
C LYS A 114 -9.34 -6.61 29.03
N PHE A 115 -9.79 -6.40 27.80
CA PHE A 115 -9.27 -7.10 26.62
C PHE A 115 -7.80 -6.78 26.34
N SER A 116 -7.45 -5.49 26.32
CA SER A 116 -6.10 -5.03 25.94
C SER A 116 -5.07 -5.10 27.06
N GLY A 117 -5.51 -5.23 28.32
CA GLY A 117 -4.65 -5.09 29.50
C GLY A 117 -4.24 -3.65 29.82
N LEU A 118 -4.69 -2.66 29.03
CA LEU A 118 -4.38 -1.26 29.26
C LEU A 118 -5.29 -0.65 30.33
N ASN A 119 -4.82 0.39 31.01
CA ASN A 119 -5.65 1.17 31.93
C ASN A 119 -6.84 1.81 31.20
N VAL A 120 -8.05 1.74 31.78
CA VAL A 120 -9.28 2.28 31.19
C VAL A 120 -9.21 3.76 30.80
N LYS A 121 -8.49 4.59 31.57
CA LYS A 121 -8.29 6.02 31.24
C LYS A 121 -7.42 6.19 30.00
N ILE A 122 -6.45 5.29 29.78
CA ILE A 122 -5.60 5.27 28.58
C ILE A 122 -6.42 4.84 27.37
N VAL A 123 -7.17 3.73 27.48
CA VAL A 123 -8.06 3.25 26.40
C VAL A 123 -9.04 4.34 25.97
N ARG A 124 -9.70 4.99 26.94
CA ARG A 124 -10.63 6.09 26.68
C ARG A 124 -9.98 7.23 25.88
N ARG A 125 -8.76 7.62 26.26
CA ARG A 125 -8.03 8.70 25.56
C ARG A 125 -7.66 8.30 24.13
N ILE A 126 -7.13 7.09 23.95
CA ILE A 126 -6.70 6.57 22.65
C ILE A 126 -7.90 6.44 21.71
N VAL A 127 -8.96 5.77 22.15
CA VAL A 127 -10.15 5.52 21.33
C VAL A 127 -10.82 6.82 20.93
N ARG A 128 -11.09 7.74 21.87
CA ARG A 128 -11.71 9.04 21.54
C ARG A 128 -10.85 9.88 20.61
N HIS A 129 -9.54 9.88 20.82
CA HIS A 129 -8.62 10.58 19.92
C HIS A 129 -8.71 10.03 18.49
N ALA A 130 -8.77 8.71 18.33
CA ALA A 130 -8.91 8.06 17.02
C ALA A 130 -10.29 8.30 16.38
N ILE A 131 -11.37 8.38 17.17
CA ILE A 131 -12.71 8.77 16.69
C ILE A 131 -12.68 10.20 16.09
N ILE A 132 -12.11 11.15 16.83
CA ILE A 132 -12.12 12.57 16.46
C ILE A 132 -11.22 12.85 15.26
N ASN A 133 -10.04 12.23 15.20
CA ASN A 133 -9.04 12.55 14.17
C ASN A 133 -9.08 11.61 12.95
N HIS A 134 -9.56 10.37 13.11
CA HIS A 134 -9.49 9.34 12.05
C HIS A 134 -10.80 8.63 11.78
N ARG A 135 -11.88 8.89 12.52
CA ARG A 135 -13.17 8.18 12.35
C ARG A 135 -13.07 6.66 12.53
N PHE A 136 -12.12 6.19 13.35
CA PHE A 136 -11.84 4.77 13.54
C PHE A 136 -12.98 4.00 14.25
N PHE A 137 -13.67 4.62 15.19
CA PHE A 137 -14.84 4.06 15.85
C PHE A 137 -15.95 5.12 15.87
N GLN A 138 -17.10 4.76 16.43
CA GLN A 138 -18.17 5.70 16.79
C GLN A 138 -18.44 5.60 18.30
N GLU A 139 -18.77 6.73 18.94
CA GLU A 139 -19.28 6.76 20.33
C GLU A 139 -20.73 7.24 20.29
N LYS A 140 -21.68 6.31 20.12
CA LYS A 140 -23.11 6.62 19.89
C LYS A 140 -23.80 7.19 21.15
N ALA A 141 -23.29 6.85 22.32
CA ALA A 141 -23.64 7.42 23.61
C ALA A 141 -22.38 7.46 24.50
N PRO A 142 -22.34 8.28 25.55
CA PRO A 142 -21.16 8.36 26.43
C PRO A 142 -20.72 6.98 26.93
N GLY A 143 -19.53 6.54 26.53
CA GLY A 143 -18.95 5.25 26.89
C GLY A 143 -19.43 4.04 26.09
N VAL A 144 -20.28 4.22 25.08
CA VAL A 144 -20.79 3.15 24.21
C VAL A 144 -20.11 3.25 22.85
N ILE A 145 -19.14 2.36 22.61
CA ILE A 145 -18.31 2.35 21.40
C ILE A 145 -18.82 1.31 20.42
N THR A 146 -18.95 1.68 19.16
CA THR A 146 -19.24 0.76 18.05
C THR A 146 -18.17 0.88 16.97
N HIS A 147 -18.07 -0.15 16.12
CA HIS A 147 -17.29 -0.06 14.90
C HIS A 147 -17.78 1.11 14.02
N SER A 148 -16.86 1.63 13.20
CA SER A 148 -17.17 2.48 12.04
C SER A 148 -16.84 1.70 10.76
N ALA A 149 -17.11 2.28 9.59
CA ALA A 149 -16.66 1.71 8.31
C ALA A 149 -15.17 1.28 8.35
N LEU A 150 -14.29 2.13 8.91
CA LEU A 150 -12.84 1.88 8.92
C LEU A 150 -12.47 0.68 9.77
N THR A 151 -12.95 0.58 11.01
CA THR A 151 -12.63 -0.59 11.84
C THR A 151 -13.38 -1.84 11.43
N THR A 152 -14.52 -1.73 10.74
CA THR A 152 -15.14 -2.87 10.06
C THR A 152 -14.23 -3.44 8.98
N VAL A 153 -13.63 -2.59 8.12
CA VAL A 153 -12.64 -3.00 7.12
C VAL A 153 -11.46 -3.69 7.81
N LEU A 154 -10.88 -3.08 8.84
CA LEU A 154 -9.71 -3.65 9.54
C LEU A 154 -10.01 -4.97 10.26
N ALA A 155 -11.24 -5.15 10.74
CA ALA A 155 -11.68 -6.39 11.37
C ALA A 155 -11.99 -7.50 10.36
N SER A 156 -12.31 -7.15 9.11
CA SER A 156 -12.75 -8.09 8.06
C SER A 156 -11.68 -8.39 6.99
N ASP A 157 -10.70 -7.51 6.82
CA ASP A 157 -9.61 -7.60 5.85
C ASP A 157 -8.25 -7.56 6.55
N ASP A 158 -7.69 -8.76 6.80
CA ASP A 158 -6.40 -8.94 7.44
C ASP A 158 -5.25 -8.32 6.64
N ILE A 159 -5.35 -8.29 5.31
CA ILE A 159 -4.33 -7.70 4.43
C ILE A 159 -4.32 -6.19 4.63
N MET A 160 -5.49 -5.53 4.58
CA MET A 160 -5.59 -4.09 4.82
C MET A 160 -5.12 -3.72 6.24
N ARG A 161 -5.51 -4.50 7.25
CA ARG A 161 -5.07 -4.27 8.63
C ARG A 161 -3.57 -4.39 8.78
N ASN A 162 -2.97 -5.47 8.27
CA ASN A 162 -1.52 -5.65 8.27
C ASN A 162 -0.82 -4.52 7.52
N SER A 163 -1.44 -4.04 6.44
CA SER A 163 -0.85 -2.98 5.66
C SER A 163 -0.65 -1.71 6.47
N LEU A 164 -1.69 -1.32 7.20
CA LEU A 164 -1.63 -0.18 8.09
C LEU A 164 -0.65 -0.40 9.26
N VAL A 165 -0.49 -1.63 9.74
CA VAL A 165 0.55 -1.96 10.73
C VAL A 165 1.94 -1.74 10.16
N VAL A 166 2.24 -2.24 8.97
CA VAL A 166 3.56 -2.05 8.33
C VAL A 166 3.84 -0.56 8.08
N GLU A 167 2.85 0.20 7.59
CA GLU A 167 2.99 1.65 7.41
C GLU A 167 3.36 2.36 8.72
N LEU A 168 2.73 1.98 9.84
CA LEU A 168 2.92 2.63 11.14
C LEU A 168 4.13 2.11 11.94
N ASP A 169 4.53 0.86 11.77
CA ASP A 169 5.60 0.22 12.54
C ASP A 169 6.95 0.21 11.82
N GLU A 170 6.94 0.21 10.49
CA GLU A 170 8.15 0.10 9.68
C GLU A 170 8.43 1.42 8.94
N PHE A 171 7.51 1.87 8.09
CA PHE A 171 7.76 3.03 7.21
C PHE A 171 7.72 4.36 7.95
N TRP A 172 6.76 4.57 8.86
CA TRP A 172 6.65 5.85 9.55
C TRP A 172 7.87 6.16 10.44
N PRO A 173 8.40 5.22 11.27
CA PRO A 173 9.63 5.46 12.01
C PRO A 173 10.85 5.70 11.11
N ALA A 174 10.95 4.97 10.00
CA ALA A 174 12.04 5.15 9.02
C ALA A 174 11.99 6.53 8.35
N ALA A 175 10.80 6.98 7.94
CA ALA A 175 10.58 8.29 7.33
C ALA A 175 10.95 9.44 8.28
N VAL A 176 10.60 9.32 9.57
CA VAL A 176 10.99 10.30 10.60
C VAL A 176 12.51 10.40 10.75
N LYS A 177 13.26 9.33 10.42
CA LYS A 177 14.72 9.27 10.45
C LYS A 177 15.42 9.63 9.14
N MET A 178 14.67 10.02 8.10
CA MET A 178 15.23 10.32 6.78
C MET A 178 16.24 11.48 6.85
N ALA A 179 15.89 12.61 7.47
CA ALA A 179 16.80 13.75 7.60
C ALA A 179 18.06 13.41 8.40
N ASP A 180 17.92 12.68 9.52
CA ASP A 180 19.03 12.19 10.33
C ASP A 180 19.99 11.31 9.51
N ALA A 181 19.45 10.44 8.65
CA ALA A 181 20.23 9.59 7.77
C ALA A 181 20.98 10.39 6.69
N MET A 182 20.32 11.38 6.07
CA MET A 182 20.95 12.26 5.09
C MET A 182 22.09 13.10 5.68
N GLU A 183 21.96 13.54 6.94
CA GLU A 183 23.04 14.24 7.64
C GLU A 183 24.20 13.30 7.96
N LYS A 184 23.90 12.08 8.45
CA LYS A 184 24.92 11.08 8.81
C LYS A 184 25.67 10.53 7.59
N TRP A 185 24.96 10.30 6.49
CA TRP A 185 25.46 9.71 5.26
C TRP A 185 25.03 10.54 4.04
N PRO A 186 25.70 11.68 3.77
CA PRO A 186 25.32 12.57 2.69
C PRO A 186 25.41 11.90 1.31
N ASN A 187 24.30 11.95 0.55
CA ASN A 187 24.16 11.36 -0.79
C ASN A 187 24.47 9.85 -0.85
N SER A 188 24.23 9.12 0.24
CA SER A 188 24.45 7.68 0.24
C SER A 188 23.51 6.97 -0.74
N GLU A 189 24.07 5.96 -1.40
CA GLU A 189 23.37 5.01 -2.25
C GLU A 189 23.44 3.59 -1.64
N GLU A 190 23.82 3.45 -0.37
CA GLU A 190 23.95 2.15 0.31
C GLU A 190 22.64 1.76 0.99
N ASN A 191 22.22 0.49 0.84
CA ASN A 191 20.91 0.03 1.31
C ASN A 191 20.80 -0.13 2.84
N ASN A 192 21.92 0.02 3.55
CA ASN A 192 22.01 -0.01 5.00
C ASN A 192 22.30 1.37 5.63
N GLU A 193 22.46 2.41 4.82
CA GLU A 193 22.68 3.79 5.27
C GLU A 193 21.38 4.62 5.18
N THR A 194 20.31 4.09 5.78
CA THR A 194 18.94 4.60 5.59
C THR A 194 18.30 5.04 6.92
N GLY A 195 17.20 5.81 6.80
CA GLY A 195 16.34 6.11 7.94
C GLY A 195 15.76 4.85 8.59
N PHE A 196 15.55 3.76 7.82
CA PHE A 196 15.10 2.48 8.35
C PHE A 196 16.14 1.84 9.27
N SER A 197 17.42 1.84 8.86
CA SER A 197 18.52 1.33 9.68
C SER A 197 18.65 2.11 10.99
N LEU A 198 18.56 3.44 10.93
CA LEU A 198 18.55 4.29 12.13
C LEU A 198 17.35 4.03 13.04
N ALA A 199 16.14 3.88 12.47
CA ALA A 199 14.93 3.60 13.25
C ALA A 199 15.00 2.24 13.97
N ASN A 200 15.76 1.29 13.43
CA ASN A 200 16.00 -0.02 14.01
C ASN A 200 17.27 -0.08 14.87
N ASN A 201 18.01 1.03 15.03
CA ASN A 201 19.33 1.06 15.70
C ASN A 201 20.30 -0.01 15.15
N SER A 202 20.34 -0.15 13.83
CA SER A 202 21.09 -1.20 13.13
C SER A 202 21.98 -0.60 12.03
N ASP A 203 23.01 -1.35 11.65
CA ASP A 203 23.90 -1.12 10.50
C ASP A 203 23.58 -2.03 9.31
N LYS A 204 22.51 -2.82 9.40
CA LYS A 204 22.04 -3.76 8.38
C LYS A 204 21.03 -3.12 7.43
N SER A 205 20.85 -3.74 6.25
CA SER A 205 19.79 -3.32 5.33
C SER A 205 18.40 -3.72 5.85
N MET A 206 17.34 -3.17 5.26
CA MET A 206 15.95 -3.51 5.61
C MET A 206 15.68 -5.02 5.50
N PHE A 207 16.12 -5.65 4.41
CA PHE A 207 15.88 -7.07 4.16
C PHE A 207 16.68 -7.97 5.11
N ASP A 208 17.92 -7.60 5.45
CA ASP A 208 18.73 -8.33 6.44
C ASP A 208 18.08 -8.28 7.84
N ILE A 209 17.50 -7.13 8.22
CA ILE A 209 16.78 -7.00 9.49
C ILE A 209 15.52 -7.87 9.50
N PHE A 210 14.79 -7.95 8.39
CA PHE A 210 13.62 -8.83 8.29
C PHE A 210 13.99 -10.31 8.26
N ALA A 211 15.10 -10.70 7.65
CA ALA A 211 15.58 -12.09 7.65
C ALA A 211 15.83 -12.62 9.08
N GLU A 212 16.11 -11.74 10.04
CA GLU A 212 16.32 -12.09 11.45
C GLU A 212 15.02 -12.16 12.28
N ASP A 213 13.89 -11.72 11.72
CA ASP A 213 12.58 -11.71 12.37
C ASP A 213 11.50 -12.23 11.41
N PRO A 214 11.23 -13.55 11.42
CA PRO A 214 10.26 -14.18 10.52
C PRO A 214 8.84 -13.61 10.66
N GLU A 215 8.45 -13.10 11.84
CA GLU A 215 7.13 -12.51 12.03
C GLU A 215 7.04 -11.16 11.32
N ARG A 216 8.08 -10.32 11.45
CA ARG A 216 8.18 -9.06 10.70
C ARG A 216 8.29 -9.30 9.19
N ALA A 217 9.10 -10.26 8.77
CA ALA A 217 9.21 -10.66 7.36
C ALA A 217 7.86 -11.10 6.79
N GLY A 218 7.10 -11.93 7.53
CA GLY A 218 5.76 -12.36 7.12
C GLY A 218 4.78 -11.19 6.99
N ARG A 219 4.78 -10.24 7.93
CA ARG A 219 3.95 -9.02 7.84
C ARG A 219 4.35 -8.17 6.64
N PHE A 220 5.65 -7.99 6.41
CA PHE A 220 6.15 -7.22 5.27
C PHE A 220 5.79 -7.89 3.94
N GLY A 221 5.96 -9.21 3.82
CA GLY A 221 5.52 -9.97 2.64
C GLY A 221 4.03 -9.81 2.36
N MET A 222 3.17 -9.88 3.39
CA MET A 222 1.73 -9.66 3.24
C MET A 222 1.35 -8.21 2.88
N TYR A 223 2.19 -7.21 3.17
CA TYR A 223 1.97 -5.84 2.68
C TYR A 223 2.05 -5.76 1.15
N PHE A 224 2.93 -6.54 0.52
CA PHE A 224 3.09 -6.59 -0.94
C PHE A 224 2.17 -7.59 -1.63
N SER A 225 1.45 -8.44 -0.89
CA SER A 225 0.39 -9.28 -1.45
C SER A 225 -0.92 -8.51 -1.69
N ARG A 226 -0.98 -7.21 -1.35
CA ARG A 226 -2.11 -6.35 -1.71
C ARG A 226 -2.25 -6.31 -3.21
N ASP A 227 -3.39 -6.78 -3.70
CA ASP A 227 -3.77 -6.71 -5.11
C ASP A 227 -4.13 -5.26 -5.48
N LYS A 228 -3.12 -4.38 -5.53
CA LYS A 228 -3.27 -2.97 -5.93
C LYS A 228 -3.37 -2.82 -7.44
N GLU A 229 -2.93 -3.82 -8.19
CA GLU A 229 -2.85 -3.82 -9.65
C GLU A 229 -3.37 -5.16 -10.15
N SER A 230 -4.38 -5.11 -11.02
CA SER A 230 -4.94 -6.32 -11.62
C SER A 230 -3.84 -7.08 -12.37
N PRO A 231 -3.72 -8.41 -12.20
CA PRO A 231 -2.78 -9.21 -12.99
C PRO A 231 -3.00 -9.02 -14.51
N ASN A 232 -4.22 -8.67 -14.90
CA ASN A 232 -4.60 -8.36 -16.28
C ASN A 232 -3.76 -7.24 -16.93
N ALA A 233 -3.24 -6.29 -16.15
CA ALA A 233 -2.38 -5.24 -16.69
C ALA A 233 -1.16 -5.81 -17.44
N LEU A 234 -0.56 -6.89 -16.94
CA LEU A 234 0.53 -7.60 -17.63
C LEU A 234 -0.02 -8.60 -18.66
N LEU A 235 -1.02 -9.40 -18.27
CA LEU A 235 -1.51 -10.51 -19.10
C LEU A 235 -2.13 -10.03 -20.41
N ASP A 236 -2.80 -8.88 -20.41
CA ASP A 236 -3.52 -8.36 -21.58
C ASP A 236 -2.63 -7.47 -22.47
N ASN A 237 -1.54 -6.91 -21.95
CA ASN A 237 -0.74 -5.89 -22.65
C ASN A 237 0.62 -6.38 -23.16
N TYR A 238 0.88 -7.69 -23.14
CA TYR A 238 2.13 -8.26 -23.68
C TYR A 238 1.85 -9.47 -24.60
N PRO A 239 2.57 -9.62 -25.74
CA PRO A 239 2.32 -10.67 -26.72
C PRO A 239 2.84 -12.07 -26.31
N TRP A 240 2.18 -12.67 -25.31
CA TRP A 240 2.51 -13.96 -24.70
C TRP A 240 2.44 -15.17 -25.63
N ALA A 241 1.67 -15.09 -26.72
CA ALA A 241 1.52 -16.18 -27.69
C ALA A 241 2.85 -16.62 -28.34
N SER A 242 3.84 -15.71 -28.38
CA SER A 242 5.16 -15.96 -28.99
C SER A 242 6.25 -16.38 -27.99
N LYS A 243 5.88 -16.66 -26.73
CA LYS A 243 6.80 -16.89 -25.62
C LYS A 243 6.52 -18.25 -24.98
N GLU A 244 7.58 -18.95 -24.59
CA GLU A 244 7.48 -20.28 -23.98
C GLU A 244 7.98 -20.26 -22.53
N THR A 245 8.96 -19.41 -22.23
CA THR A 245 9.66 -19.40 -20.95
C THR A 245 9.77 -18.00 -20.36
N ILE A 246 9.42 -17.88 -19.08
CA ILE A 246 9.59 -16.67 -18.28
C ILE A 246 10.37 -16.96 -17.00
N VAL A 247 11.30 -16.07 -16.67
CA VAL A 247 11.88 -15.98 -15.34
C VAL A 247 11.26 -14.77 -14.63
N ASP A 248 10.55 -15.02 -13.54
CA ASP A 248 10.01 -14.02 -12.63
C ASP A 248 11.06 -13.74 -11.54
N VAL A 249 11.83 -12.66 -11.70
CA VAL A 249 13.00 -12.33 -10.88
C VAL A 249 12.57 -11.50 -9.68
N GLY A 250 12.79 -12.02 -8.46
CA GLY A 250 12.21 -11.46 -7.25
C GLY A 250 10.69 -11.68 -7.19
N GLY A 251 10.23 -12.83 -7.70
CA GLY A 251 8.81 -13.13 -7.89
C GLY A 251 8.04 -13.48 -6.62
N SER A 252 8.70 -13.47 -5.46
CA SER A 252 8.11 -13.73 -4.15
C SER A 252 7.32 -15.06 -4.13
N HIS A 253 6.06 -15.05 -3.70
CA HIS A 253 5.20 -16.24 -3.67
C HIS A 253 4.68 -16.69 -5.05
N GLY A 254 5.14 -16.09 -6.15
CA GLY A 254 4.84 -16.53 -7.52
C GLY A 254 3.44 -16.18 -8.02
N SER A 255 2.78 -15.17 -7.46
CA SER A 255 1.40 -14.79 -7.84
C SER A 255 1.27 -14.45 -9.33
N VAL A 256 2.25 -13.78 -9.92
CA VAL A 256 2.26 -13.45 -11.35
C VAL A 256 2.48 -14.71 -12.20
N ALA A 257 3.43 -15.56 -11.81
CA ALA A 257 3.68 -16.84 -12.47
C ALA A 257 2.47 -17.76 -12.47
N ILE A 258 1.71 -17.81 -11.37
CA ILE A 258 0.45 -18.57 -11.24
C ILE A 258 -0.58 -18.06 -12.26
N ASN A 259 -0.86 -16.76 -12.25
CA ASN A 259 -1.81 -16.14 -13.18
C ASN A 259 -1.41 -16.32 -14.66
N LEU A 260 -0.11 -16.19 -14.97
CA LEU A 260 0.42 -16.44 -16.31
C LEU A 260 0.22 -17.89 -16.74
N ALA A 261 0.57 -18.84 -15.87
CA ALA A 261 0.42 -20.24 -16.14
C ALA A 261 -1.06 -20.60 -16.34
N GLU A 262 -1.97 -20.13 -15.50
CA GLU A 262 -3.40 -20.39 -15.64
C GLU A 262 -3.96 -19.87 -16.97
N ARG A 263 -3.54 -18.67 -17.40
CA ARG A 263 -4.05 -18.04 -18.62
C ARG A 263 -3.39 -18.51 -19.91
N PHE A 264 -2.11 -18.89 -19.85
CA PHE A 264 -1.31 -19.29 -21.01
C PHE A 264 -0.71 -20.68 -20.77
N PRO A 265 -1.43 -21.76 -21.11
CA PRO A 265 -1.02 -23.13 -20.79
C PRO A 265 0.34 -23.56 -21.37
N HIS A 266 0.77 -22.92 -22.46
CA HIS A 266 2.05 -23.19 -23.12
C HIS A 266 3.27 -22.58 -22.41
N ILE A 267 3.07 -21.63 -21.49
CA ILE A 267 4.16 -20.95 -20.78
C ILE A 267 4.63 -21.77 -19.58
N LYS A 268 5.96 -21.84 -19.43
CA LYS A 268 6.66 -22.33 -18.24
C LYS A 268 7.32 -21.18 -17.50
N CYS A 269 7.15 -21.15 -16.19
CA CYS A 269 7.65 -20.09 -15.31
C CYS A 269 8.74 -20.63 -14.39
N VAL A 270 9.84 -19.89 -14.27
CA VAL A 270 10.81 -20.03 -13.17
C VAL A 270 10.65 -18.83 -12.25
N VAL A 271 10.25 -19.06 -11.00
CA VAL A 271 10.14 -18.00 -9.99
C VAL A 271 11.42 -17.98 -9.17
N GLN A 272 12.14 -16.86 -9.22
CA GLN A 272 13.40 -16.65 -8.52
C GLN A 272 13.21 -15.73 -7.32
N ASP A 273 13.72 -16.15 -6.16
CA ASP A 273 13.75 -15.33 -4.96
C ASP A 273 14.81 -15.89 -3.98
N LEU A 274 14.93 -15.30 -2.79
CA LEU A 274 15.79 -15.82 -1.72
C LEU A 274 15.30 -17.19 -1.21
N PRO A 275 16.18 -18.01 -0.60
CA PRO A 275 15.87 -19.41 -0.24
C PRO A 275 14.59 -19.61 0.60
N ASP A 276 14.37 -18.74 1.59
CA ASP A 276 13.22 -18.84 2.49
C ASP A 276 11.91 -18.50 1.76
N THR A 277 11.92 -17.44 0.95
CA THR A 277 10.77 -17.05 0.11
C THR A 277 10.41 -18.13 -0.90
N VAL A 278 11.41 -18.76 -1.53
CA VAL A 278 11.22 -19.89 -2.44
C VAL A 278 10.57 -21.07 -1.74
N THR A 279 11.01 -21.39 -0.52
CA THR A 279 10.42 -22.48 0.28
C THR A 279 8.94 -22.22 0.56
N GLU A 280 8.60 -20.99 0.94
CA GLU A 280 7.21 -20.57 1.15
C GLU A 280 6.39 -20.64 -0.15
N GLY A 281 6.93 -20.15 -1.26
CA GLY A 281 6.28 -20.21 -2.58
C GLY A 281 5.94 -21.63 -3.02
N VAL A 282 6.87 -22.58 -2.87
CA VAL A 282 6.64 -24.00 -3.16
C VAL A 282 5.49 -24.56 -2.32
N SER A 283 5.41 -24.20 -1.04
CA SER A 283 4.35 -24.69 -0.15
C SER A 283 2.94 -24.22 -0.55
N ARG A 284 2.85 -23.08 -1.25
CA ARG A 284 1.61 -22.45 -1.70
C ARG A 284 1.24 -22.77 -3.15
N LEU A 285 2.15 -23.40 -3.90
CA LEU A 285 1.94 -23.67 -5.33
C LEU A 285 0.78 -24.66 -5.56
N PRO A 286 -0.26 -24.28 -6.34
CA PRO A 286 -1.36 -25.18 -6.64
C PRO A 286 -0.88 -26.49 -7.29
N PRO A 287 -1.37 -27.67 -6.87
CA PRO A 287 -0.92 -28.95 -7.39
C PRO A 287 -0.97 -29.06 -8.93
N GLY A 288 -1.98 -28.47 -9.57
CA GLY A 288 -2.15 -28.48 -11.03
C GLY A 288 -1.16 -27.61 -11.82
N LEU A 289 -0.33 -26.82 -11.15
CA LEU A 289 0.65 -25.92 -11.79
C LEU A 289 2.10 -26.37 -11.58
N ARG A 290 2.35 -27.45 -10.82
CA ARG A 290 3.69 -27.91 -10.45
C ARG A 290 4.57 -28.31 -11.64
N ASP A 291 3.96 -28.76 -12.74
CA ASP A 291 4.69 -29.11 -13.96
C ASP A 291 5.10 -27.89 -14.80
N ARG A 292 4.61 -26.70 -14.45
CA ARG A 292 4.76 -25.47 -15.24
C ARG A 292 5.40 -24.33 -14.48
N ILE A 293 5.41 -24.39 -13.15
CA ILE A 293 6.04 -23.40 -12.28
C ILE A 293 7.11 -24.08 -11.44
N THR A 294 8.34 -23.64 -11.60
CA THR A 294 9.49 -24.07 -10.78
C THR A 294 9.97 -22.90 -9.95
N PHE A 295 10.05 -23.06 -8.63
CA PHE A 295 10.72 -22.08 -7.79
C PHE A 295 12.21 -22.41 -7.70
N MET A 296 13.06 -21.38 -7.71
CA MET A 296 14.51 -21.52 -7.68
C MET A 296 15.14 -20.43 -6.83
N ALA A 297 15.90 -20.82 -5.81
CA ALA A 297 16.66 -19.87 -5.01
C ALA A 297 17.71 -19.17 -5.89
N HIS A 298 17.66 -17.84 -5.94
CA HIS A 298 18.61 -17.04 -6.71
C HIS A 298 18.74 -15.63 -6.14
N ASP A 299 19.98 -15.16 -6.03
CA ASP A 299 20.32 -13.76 -5.77
C ASP A 299 20.61 -13.07 -7.10
N PHE A 300 19.80 -12.09 -7.48
CA PHE A 300 19.97 -11.33 -8.72
C PHE A 300 21.24 -10.46 -8.76
N PHE A 301 21.96 -10.33 -7.64
CA PHE A 301 23.32 -9.77 -7.61
C PHE A 301 24.40 -10.76 -8.03
N THR A 302 24.02 -11.99 -8.37
CA THR A 302 24.87 -13.02 -8.99
C THR A 302 24.42 -13.28 -10.43
N GLN A 303 25.30 -13.88 -11.25
CA GLN A 303 25.01 -14.15 -12.66
C GLN A 303 23.74 -15.00 -12.84
N GLN A 304 22.85 -14.58 -13.74
CA GLN A 304 21.59 -15.27 -14.02
C GLN A 304 21.83 -16.69 -14.58
N PRO A 305 21.36 -17.76 -13.90
CA PRO A 305 21.64 -19.14 -14.30
C PRO A 305 20.68 -19.71 -15.36
N VAL A 306 19.53 -19.07 -15.62
CA VAL A 306 18.49 -19.58 -16.52
C VAL A 306 18.42 -18.73 -17.78
N THR A 307 18.39 -19.38 -18.95
CA THR A 307 18.08 -18.72 -20.23
C THR A 307 16.57 -18.80 -20.51
N ALA A 308 15.91 -17.67 -20.74
CA ALA A 308 14.47 -17.59 -21.03
C ALA A 308 14.11 -16.58 -22.13
N ASP A 309 12.84 -16.60 -22.58
CA ASP A 309 12.31 -15.63 -23.55
C ASP A 309 11.99 -14.29 -22.91
N VAL A 310 11.60 -14.30 -21.64
CA VAL A 310 11.21 -13.13 -20.85
C VAL A 310 11.85 -13.19 -19.47
N TYR A 311 12.45 -12.08 -19.04
CA TYR A 311 12.83 -11.84 -17.65
C TYR A 311 11.97 -10.71 -17.13
N TYR A 312 11.19 -11.00 -16.10
CA TYR A 312 10.21 -10.09 -15.56
C TYR A 312 10.64 -9.62 -14.17
N PHE A 313 10.61 -8.31 -13.98
CA PHE A 313 10.94 -7.64 -12.73
C PHE A 313 9.75 -6.77 -12.34
N ARG A 314 9.11 -7.08 -11.21
CA ARG A 314 7.99 -6.29 -10.68
C ARG A 314 8.35 -5.73 -9.33
N SER A 315 8.29 -4.40 -9.17
CA SER A 315 8.57 -3.76 -7.89
C SER A 315 9.94 -4.14 -7.31
N ILE A 316 10.94 -4.23 -8.19
CA ILE A 316 12.33 -4.56 -7.84
C ILE A 316 13.18 -3.30 -7.90
N PHE A 317 13.18 -2.61 -9.03
CA PHE A 317 14.15 -1.54 -9.30
C PHE A 317 13.92 -0.30 -8.44
N HIS A 318 12.71 -0.06 -7.94
CA HIS A 318 12.47 1.04 -7.00
C HIS A 318 13.09 0.83 -5.60
N ASN A 319 13.55 -0.38 -5.28
CA ASN A 319 14.18 -0.67 -3.98
C ASN A 319 15.67 -0.37 -3.97
N TRP A 320 16.28 -0.09 -5.13
CA TRP A 320 17.72 -0.07 -5.30
C TRP A 320 18.19 1.22 -5.97
N ALA A 321 19.33 1.75 -5.52
CA ALA A 321 20.01 2.84 -6.22
C ALA A 321 20.54 2.39 -7.58
N ASP A 322 20.80 3.36 -8.48
CA ASP A 322 21.18 3.13 -9.88
C ASP A 322 22.34 2.14 -10.04
N LYS A 323 23.39 2.24 -9.20
CA LYS A 323 24.54 1.33 -9.24
C LYS A 323 24.14 -0.15 -9.07
N TYR A 324 23.15 -0.43 -8.24
CA TYR A 324 22.64 -1.78 -8.00
C TYR A 324 21.69 -2.23 -9.10
N CYS A 325 20.84 -1.33 -9.61
CA CYS A 325 20.02 -1.56 -10.80
C CYS A 325 20.88 -1.97 -12.00
N ILE A 326 21.98 -1.25 -12.23
CA ILE A 326 22.97 -1.56 -13.26
C ILE A 326 23.58 -2.95 -13.00
N LYS A 327 23.97 -3.25 -11.76
CA LYS A 327 24.55 -4.56 -11.40
C LYS A 327 23.58 -5.72 -11.67
N ILE A 328 22.31 -5.57 -11.29
CA ILE A 328 21.25 -6.56 -11.57
C ILE A 328 21.15 -6.82 -13.07
N LEU A 329 21.08 -5.76 -13.88
CA LEU A 329 21.00 -5.88 -15.33
C LEU A 329 22.28 -6.48 -15.93
N GLN A 330 23.47 -6.12 -15.42
CA GLN A 330 24.75 -6.69 -15.85
C GLN A 330 24.82 -8.20 -15.63
N ASN A 331 24.33 -8.67 -14.47
CA ASN A 331 24.28 -10.10 -14.17
C ASN A 331 23.27 -10.87 -15.02
N LEU A 332 22.25 -10.19 -15.56
CA LEU A 332 21.28 -10.75 -16.48
C LEU A 332 21.82 -10.87 -17.92
N ILE A 333 22.64 -9.93 -18.38
CA ILE A 333 23.15 -9.86 -19.76
C ILE A 333 23.67 -11.22 -20.30
N PRO A 334 24.51 -11.99 -19.56
CA PRO A 334 25.03 -13.26 -20.06
C PRO A 334 23.97 -14.32 -20.39
N ALA A 335 22.77 -14.22 -19.79
CA ALA A 335 21.68 -15.16 -20.02
C ALA A 335 20.73 -14.72 -21.15
N LEU A 336 20.92 -13.53 -21.73
CA LEU A 336 20.07 -13.01 -22.81
C LEU A 336 20.39 -13.72 -24.12
N LYS A 337 19.38 -14.38 -24.70
CA LYS A 337 19.41 -14.92 -26.07
C LYS A 337 18.81 -13.91 -27.07
N PRO A 338 19.13 -14.01 -28.38
CA PRO A 338 18.45 -13.21 -29.40
C PRO A 338 16.92 -13.31 -29.28
N GLY A 339 16.25 -12.16 -29.28
CA GLY A 339 14.79 -12.10 -29.12
C GLY A 339 14.27 -12.14 -27.67
N ALA A 340 15.14 -12.34 -26.67
CA ALA A 340 14.78 -12.20 -25.27
C ALA A 340 14.27 -10.78 -24.96
N ARG A 341 13.43 -10.66 -23.93
CA ARG A 341 12.89 -9.39 -23.46
C ARG A 341 13.05 -9.26 -21.95
N ILE A 342 13.37 -8.05 -21.52
CA ILE A 342 13.34 -7.65 -20.11
C ILE A 342 12.08 -6.83 -19.94
N LEU A 343 11.21 -7.25 -19.02
CA LEU A 343 9.97 -6.55 -18.69
C LEU A 343 10.13 -5.98 -17.29
N ILE A 344 10.03 -4.66 -17.20
CA ILE A 344 10.12 -3.91 -15.94
C ILE A 344 8.73 -3.37 -15.65
N HIS A 345 8.13 -3.86 -14.58
CA HIS A 345 6.82 -3.43 -14.11
C HIS A 345 7.01 -2.61 -12.83
N GLU A 346 7.07 -1.30 -13.04
CA GLU A 346 7.28 -0.30 -12.00
C GLU A 346 6.26 0.81 -12.13
N ARG A 347 6.03 1.52 -11.02
CA ARG A 347 5.28 2.76 -11.06
C ARG A 347 6.14 3.85 -11.69
N ILE A 348 5.62 4.46 -12.74
CA ILE A 348 6.25 5.60 -13.41
C ILE A 348 5.66 6.87 -12.79
N LEU A 349 6.53 7.71 -12.22
CA LEU A 349 6.09 9.00 -11.69
C LEU A 349 5.72 9.93 -12.85
N PRO A 350 4.49 10.50 -12.86
CA PRO A 350 4.11 11.50 -13.85
C PRO A 350 4.99 12.75 -13.73
N GLY A 351 5.10 13.51 -14.82
CA GLY A 351 5.64 14.86 -14.74
C GLY A 351 4.81 15.75 -13.82
N LEU A 352 5.40 16.81 -13.26
CA LEU A 352 4.71 17.72 -12.32
C LEU A 352 3.38 18.28 -12.88
N GLU A 353 3.29 18.42 -14.19
CA GLU A 353 2.09 18.93 -14.89
C GLU A 353 0.90 17.94 -14.87
N THR A 354 1.14 16.65 -14.62
CA THR A 354 0.14 15.58 -14.63
C THR A 354 0.05 14.82 -13.31
N LEU A 355 0.73 15.28 -12.26
CA LEU A 355 0.75 14.64 -10.95
C LEU A 355 -0.54 14.95 -10.19
N SER A 356 -1.38 13.93 -9.96
CA SER A 356 -2.58 14.08 -9.13
C SER A 356 -2.22 14.28 -7.66
N THR A 357 -3.13 14.84 -6.85
CA THR A 357 -2.95 14.94 -5.38
C THR A 357 -2.68 13.57 -4.74
N VAL A 358 -3.30 12.50 -5.25
CA VAL A 358 -3.11 11.13 -4.76
C VAL A 358 -1.73 10.59 -5.10
N ASP A 359 -1.22 10.90 -6.29
CA ASP A 359 0.13 10.50 -6.69
C ASP A 359 1.18 11.31 -5.94
N ALA A 360 0.97 12.61 -5.75
CA ALA A 360 1.85 13.50 -4.99
C ALA A 360 2.02 13.09 -3.52
N GLN A 361 1.00 12.50 -2.90
CA GLN A 361 1.10 11.98 -1.53
C GLN A 361 1.97 10.73 -1.41
N ARG A 362 2.33 10.11 -2.53
CA ARG A 362 3.10 8.85 -2.60
C ARG A 362 4.55 9.04 -3.08
N THR A 363 4.94 10.27 -3.44
CA THR A 363 6.23 10.61 -4.07
C THR A 363 7.32 11.04 -3.07
N MET A 364 7.21 10.70 -1.78
CA MET A 364 8.24 11.03 -0.78
C MET A 364 8.92 9.78 -0.24
#